data_AF-A0A6B3HWT4-F1
#
_entry.id   AF-A0A6B3HWT4-F1
#
_cell.length_a   1.000
_cell.length_b   1.000
_cell.length_c   1.000
_cell.angle_alpha   90.00
_cell.angle_beta   90.00
_cell.angle_gamma   90.00
#
_symmetry.space_group_name_H-M   'P 1'
#
loop_
_entity.id
_entity.type
_entity.pdbx_description
1 polymer ?
#
loop_
_entity_poly.entity_id
_entity_poly.type
_entity_poly.pdbx_seq_one_letter_code
_entity_poly.pdbx_strand_id
1 'polypeptide(L)'
;MIVLNGGSSSGKSGIARCLQTVLPYPWLALGTDTMVDAMPASLQASESGIAFGPDGGVSVGPRFRELEDAWTEGVAAMARAGARIIVDEVFLSGA
;
A
#
# COMPACT_ATOMS: atom_id res chain seq x y z
N MET A 1 2.27 -14.62 -2.96
CA MET A 1 2.26 -13.15 -2.85
C MET A 1 3.09 -12.59 -4.00
N ILE A 2 2.66 -11.50 -4.61
CA ILE A 2 3.42 -10.73 -5.61
C ILE A 2 3.60 -9.33 -5.02
N VAL A 3 4.80 -8.77 -5.08
CA VAL A 3 5.09 -7.40 -4.62
C VAL A 3 5.50 -6.56 -5.82
N LEU A 4 4.80 -5.45 -6.04
CA LEU A 4 5.07 -4.43 -7.04
C LEU A 4 5.59 -3.20 -6.30
N ASN A 5 6.88 -2.90 -6.45
CA ASN A 5 7.51 -1.71 -5.87
C ASN A 5 7.89 -0.73 -6.99
N GLY A 6 7.66 0.56 -6.75
CA GLY A 6 8.00 1.63 -7.67
C GLY A 6 7.48 2.97 -7.18
N GLY A 7 8.01 4.06 -7.73
CA GLY A 7 7.59 5.41 -7.36
C GLY A 7 6.08 5.67 -7.57
N SER A 8 5.57 6.73 -6.95
CA SER A 8 4.20 7.19 -7.23
C SER A 8 4.00 7.37 -8.74
N SER A 9 2.81 7.01 -9.24
CA SER A 9 2.44 7.08 -10.66
C SER A 9 3.25 6.22 -11.65
N SER A 10 4.06 5.27 -11.19
CA SER A 10 4.82 4.36 -12.09
C SER A 10 3.97 3.29 -12.80
N GLY A 11 2.66 3.25 -12.56
CA GLY A 11 1.72 2.32 -13.20
C GLY A 11 1.46 1.00 -12.44
N LYS A 12 1.95 0.86 -11.21
CA LYS A 12 1.78 -0.35 -10.38
C LYS A 12 0.32 -0.82 -10.28
N SER A 13 -0.61 0.10 -10.03
CA SER A 13 -2.02 -0.25 -9.87
C SER A 13 -2.68 -0.66 -11.19
N GLY A 14 -2.14 -0.21 -12.33
CA GLY A 14 -2.51 -0.70 -13.66
C GLY A 14 -2.00 -2.12 -13.89
N ILE A 15 -0.73 -2.38 -13.55
CA ILE A 15 -0.13 -3.72 -13.61
C ILE A 15 -0.89 -4.70 -12.69
N ALA A 16 -1.25 -4.29 -11.47
CA ALA A 16 -2.03 -5.11 -10.55
C ALA A 16 -3.39 -5.53 -11.15
N ARG A 17 -4.10 -4.60 -11.80
CA ARG A 17 -5.37 -4.91 -12.51
C ARG A 17 -5.15 -5.85 -13.70
N CYS A 18 -4.09 -5.64 -14.48
CA CYS A 18 -3.73 -6.56 -15.56
C CYS A 18 -3.42 -7.96 -15.00
N LEU A 19 -2.67 -8.07 -13.91
CA LEU A 19 -2.37 -9.33 -13.24
C LEU A 19 -3.63 -10.03 -12.73
N GLN A 20 -4.54 -9.30 -12.09
CA GLN A 20 -5.85 -9.85 -11.70
C GLN A 20 -6.65 -10.38 -12.89
N THR A 21 -6.47 -9.79 -14.09
CA THR A 21 -7.15 -10.24 -15.31
C THR A 21 -6.50 -11.48 -15.92
N VAL A 22 -5.17 -11.58 -15.92
CA VAL A 22 -4.45 -12.65 -16.63
C VAL A 22 -4.12 -13.87 -15.77
N LEU A 23 -4.11 -13.75 -14.43
CA LEU A 23 -3.77 -14.85 -13.55
C LEU A 23 -4.97 -15.80 -13.35
N PRO A 24 -4.73 -17.12 -13.30
CA PRO A 24 -5.82 -18.13 -13.32
C PRO A 24 -6.58 -18.29 -11.99
N TYR A 25 -6.23 -17.53 -10.95
CA TYR A 25 -6.82 -17.61 -9.63
C TYR A 25 -7.23 -16.21 -9.16
N PRO A 26 -8.17 -16.06 -8.21
CA PRO A 26 -8.50 -14.75 -7.67
C PRO A 26 -7.33 -14.19 -6.86
N TRP A 27 -6.93 -12.95 -7.17
CA TRP A 27 -5.90 -12.20 -6.45
C TRP A 27 -6.50 -10.95 -5.81
N LEU A 28 -6.27 -10.75 -4.52
CA LEU A 28 -6.54 -9.48 -3.84
C LEU A 28 -5.40 -8.51 -4.16
N ALA A 29 -5.74 -7.29 -4.57
CA ALA A 29 -4.78 -6.21 -4.74
C ALA A 29 -4.92 -5.25 -3.55
N LEU A 30 -3.85 -5.09 -2.79
CA LEU A 30 -3.75 -4.24 -1.61
C LEU A 30 -2.46 -3.42 -1.74
N GLY A 31 -2.42 -2.22 -1.17
CA GLY A 31 -1.25 -1.36 -1.29
C GLY A 31 -1.37 -0.07 -0.50
N THR A 32 -0.39 0.83 -0.68
CA THR A 32 -0.32 2.11 0.02
C THR A 32 -1.63 2.90 -0.11
N ASP A 33 -2.19 3.00 -1.33
CA ASP A 33 -3.43 3.73 -1.59
C ASP A 33 -4.62 3.12 -0.83
N THR A 34 -4.76 1.79 -0.84
CA THR A 34 -5.84 1.09 -0.11
C THR A 34 -5.71 1.27 1.40
N MET A 35 -4.49 1.26 1.92
CA MET A 35 -4.24 1.50 3.33
C MET A 35 -4.63 2.93 3.72
N VAL A 36 -4.20 3.93 2.94
CA VAL A 36 -4.54 5.36 3.16
C VAL A 36 -6.04 5.56 3.11
N ASP A 37 -6.73 4.99 2.12
CA ASP A 37 -8.19 5.04 1.97
C ASP A 37 -8.93 4.42 3.17
N ALA A 38 -8.35 3.40 3.81
CA ALA A 38 -8.90 2.76 4.99
C ALA A 38 -8.66 3.55 6.29
N MET A 39 -7.77 4.55 6.28
CA MET A 39 -7.52 5.39 7.46
C MET A 39 -8.67 6.37 7.73
N PRO A 40 -8.86 6.82 8.98
CA PRO A 40 -9.68 7.98 9.28
C PRO A 40 -9.23 9.20 8.48
N ALA A 41 -10.18 9.99 7.98
CA ALA A 41 -9.89 11.21 7.22
C ALA A 41 -9.01 12.21 8.01
N SER A 42 -9.05 12.20 9.34
CA SER A 42 -8.17 13.02 10.20
C SER A 42 -6.68 12.66 10.11
N LEU A 43 -6.34 11.49 9.55
CA LEU A 43 -4.97 11.05 9.29
C LEU A 43 -4.55 11.22 7.83
N GLN A 44 -5.48 11.56 6.94
CA GLN A 44 -5.20 11.87 5.53
C GLN A 44 -4.95 13.39 5.42
N ALA A 45 -3.71 13.80 5.17
CA ALA A 45 -3.24 15.20 5.23
C ALA A 45 -3.06 15.74 6.66
N SER A 46 -2.39 14.98 7.52
CA SER A 46 -1.95 15.46 8.84
C SER A 46 -0.54 15.02 9.20
N GLU A 47 0.16 15.83 10.01
CA GLU A 47 1.54 15.57 10.46
C GLU A 47 1.68 14.26 11.26
N SER A 48 0.62 13.82 11.95
CA SER A 48 0.62 12.55 12.67
C SER A 48 0.32 11.35 11.76
N GLY A 49 -0.41 11.58 10.67
CA GLY A 49 -0.75 10.62 9.62
C GLY A 49 0.17 10.77 8.39
N ILE A 50 -0.40 11.02 7.21
CA ILE A 50 0.35 11.31 5.98
C ILE A 50 0.18 12.77 5.58
N ALA A 51 1.24 13.45 5.17
CA ALA A 51 1.21 14.82 4.67
C ALA A 51 1.88 14.93 3.29
N PHE A 52 1.34 15.83 2.47
CA PHE A 52 1.79 16.09 1.11
C PHE A 52 2.32 17.52 1.00
N GLY A 53 3.61 17.65 0.67
CA GLY A 53 4.27 18.92 0.45
C GLY A 53 3.83 19.60 -0.85
N PRO A 54 4.04 20.92 -0.98
CA PRO A 54 3.67 21.69 -2.17
C PRO A 54 4.44 21.29 -3.43
N ASP A 55 5.54 20.55 -3.28
CA ASP A 55 6.38 19.98 -4.35
C ASP A 55 6.06 18.51 -4.65
N GLY A 56 5.02 17.94 -4.03
CA GLY A 56 4.68 16.52 -4.15
C GLY A 56 5.51 15.62 -3.23
N GLY A 57 6.32 16.17 -2.33
CA GLY A 57 6.98 15.42 -1.28
C GLY A 57 5.96 14.74 -0.37
N VAL A 58 6.28 13.53 0.10
CA VAL A 58 5.43 12.78 1.02
C VAL A 58 6.17 12.62 2.34
N SER A 59 5.52 13.01 3.44
CA SER A 59 6.00 12.74 4.79
C SER A 59 4.99 11.89 5.56
N VAL A 60 5.51 10.96 6.37
CA VAL A 60 4.69 10.08 7.20
C VAL A 60 5.00 10.31 8.67
N GLY A 61 3.96 10.48 9.46
CA GLY A 61 3.98 10.68 10.90
C GLY A 61 3.99 9.37 11.69
N PRO A 62 4.06 9.44 13.03
CA PRO A 62 4.12 8.26 13.88
C PRO A 62 2.86 7.39 13.83
N ARG A 63 1.66 7.98 13.70
CA ARG A 63 0.40 7.20 13.64
C ARG A 63 0.24 6.48 12.31
N PHE A 64 0.74 7.07 11.22
CA PHE A 64 0.81 6.37 9.95
C PHE A 64 1.67 5.11 10.04
N ARG A 65 2.89 5.22 10.60
CA ARG A 65 3.81 4.08 10.76
C ARG A 65 3.22 2.96 11.61
N GLU A 66 2.59 3.30 12.73
CA GLU A 66 1.90 2.30 13.57
C GLU A 66 0.81 1.54 12.81
N LEU A 67 0.03 2.24 11.97
CA LEU A 67 -1.00 1.62 11.14
C LEU A 67 -0.40 0.83 9.97
N GLU A 68 0.69 1.30 9.38
CA GLU A 68 1.44 0.63 8.31
C GLU A 68 2.06 -0.69 8.77
N ASP A 69 2.65 -0.72 9.97
CA ASP A 69 3.18 -1.95 10.58
C ASP A 69 2.06 -2.98 10.78
N ALA A 70 0.93 -2.56 11.36
CA ALA A 70 -0.22 -3.43 11.59
C ALA A 70 -0.87 -3.91 10.27
N TRP A 71 -0.96 -3.02 9.28
CA TRP A 71 -1.45 -3.33 7.94
C TRP A 71 -0.58 -4.40 7.28
N THR A 72 0.74 -4.20 7.30
CA THR A 72 1.72 -5.13 6.71
C THR A 72 1.60 -6.52 7.31
N GLU A 73 1.50 -6.62 8.64
CA GLU A 73 1.29 -7.91 9.31
C GLU A 73 -0.05 -8.55 8.96
N GLY A 74 -1.12 -7.76 8.85
CA GLY A 74 -2.43 -8.22 8.42
C GLY A 74 -2.41 -8.80 7.00
N VAL A 75 -1.80 -8.08 6.05
CA VAL A 75 -1.63 -8.53 4.66
C VAL A 75 -0.81 -9.82 4.60
N ALA A 76 0.28 -9.89 5.36
CA ALA A 76 1.10 -11.09 5.47
C ALA A 76 0.32 -12.26 6.06
N ALA A 77 -0.51 -12.02 7.08
CA ALA A 77 -1.38 -13.04 7.67
C ALA A 77 -2.43 -13.57 6.68
N MET A 78 -3.04 -12.70 5.86
CA MET A 78 -3.96 -13.14 4.79
C MET A 78 -3.26 -14.08 3.80
N ALA A 79 -2.03 -13.74 3.40
CA ALA A 79 -1.24 -14.59 2.52
C ALA A 79 -0.88 -15.93 3.18
N ARG A 80 -0.48 -15.92 4.46
CA ARG A 80 -0.21 -17.14 5.25
C ARG A 80 -1.46 -18.02 5.39
N ALA A 81 -2.65 -17.43 5.45
CA ALA A 81 -3.92 -18.15 5.47
C ALA A 81 -4.35 -18.73 4.10
N GLY A 82 -3.56 -18.52 3.04
CA GLY A 82 -3.79 -19.08 1.71
C GLY A 82 -4.38 -18.11 0.68
N ALA A 83 -4.62 -16.85 1.05
CA ALA A 83 -5.04 -15.84 0.09
C ALA A 83 -3.89 -15.50 -0.87
N ARG A 84 -4.23 -15.25 -2.14
CA ARG A 84 -3.27 -14.76 -3.14
C ARG A 84 -3.32 -13.25 -3.14
N ILE A 85 -2.22 -12.62 -2.73
CA ILE A 85 -2.12 -11.16 -2.58
C ILE A 85 -1.13 -10.58 -3.60
N ILE A 86 -1.54 -9.52 -4.28
CA ILE A 86 -0.69 -8.55 -4.97
C ILE A 86 -0.56 -7.33 -4.05
N VAL A 87 0.66 -6.98 -3.72
CA VAL A 87 1.02 -5.82 -2.90
C VAL A 87 1.59 -4.75 -3.82
N ASP A 88 0.97 -3.58 -3.89
CA ASP A 88 1.39 -2.39 -4.64
C ASP A 88 1.92 -1.36 -3.62
N GLU A 89 3.24 -1.23 -3.51
CA GLU A 89 3.86 -0.41 -2.46
C GLU A 89 4.90 0.58 -3.00
N VAL A 90 5.18 1.58 -2.17
CA VAL A 90 6.25 2.54 -2.36
C VAL A 90 7.25 2.39 -1.22
N PHE A 91 8.33 1.63 -1.45
CA PHE A 91 9.37 1.45 -0.42
C PHE A 91 10.24 2.70 -0.31
N LEU A 92 9.79 3.66 0.51
CA LEU A 92 10.48 4.93 0.76
C LEU A 92 11.76 4.78 1.61
N SER A 93 11.90 3.66 2.33
CA SER A 93 13.00 3.38 3.26
C SER A 93 14.24 2.73 2.62
N GLY A 94 14.15 2.22 1.39
CA GLY A 94 15.29 1.67 0.65
C GLY A 94 16.01 0.47 1.28
N ALA A 95 15.47 -0.17 2.32
CA ALA A 95 16.00 -1.37 2.96
C ALA A 95 14.89 -2.14 3.67
#